data_AF-A0AAV9IHQ6-F1
#
_entry.id   AF-A0AAV9IHQ6-F1
#
_cell.length_a   1.000
_cell.length_b   1.000
_cell.length_c   1.000
_cell.angle_alpha   90.00
_cell.angle_beta   90.00
_cell.angle_gamma   90.00
#
_symmetry.space_group_name_H-M   'P 1'
#
loop_
_entity.id
_entity.type
_entity.pdbx_description
1 polymer ?
#
loop_
_entity_poly.entity_id
_entity_poly.type
_entity_poly.pdbx_seq_one_letter_code
_entity_poly.pdbx_strand_id
1 'polypeptide(L)'
;MVHSMEVKKNKFIEQWAAYRENSEYLYKWTPKRVIGIGLLVGVIPYYLYRYIVYSVENQYPNYGAAEYGLLGGSPPKYSSQEDENK
;
A
#
# COMPACT_ATOMS: atom_id res chain seq x y z
N MET A 1 -22.62 -0.95 38.10
CA MET A 1 -22.11 0.29 37.46
C MET A 1 -20.62 0.36 37.73
N VAL A 2 -19.78 0.15 36.71
CA VAL A 2 -18.32 0.23 36.87
C VAL A 2 -17.97 1.69 37.16
N HIS A 3 -17.30 1.90 38.28
CA HIS A 3 -16.91 3.21 38.78
C HIS A 3 -16.03 3.93 37.75
N SER A 4 -16.45 5.15 37.42
CA SER A 4 -15.66 6.10 36.64
C SER A 4 -14.32 6.30 37.34
N MET A 5 -13.23 5.83 36.74
CA MET A 5 -11.89 6.21 37.16
C MET A 5 -11.78 7.73 37.07
N GLU A 6 -11.34 8.38 38.16
CA GLU A 6 -10.99 9.80 38.17
C GLU A 6 -9.73 10.04 37.33
N VAL A 7 -9.89 9.96 36.01
CA VAL A 7 -8.81 10.27 35.08
C VAL A 7 -8.65 11.78 35.07
N LYS A 8 -7.44 12.26 35.37
CA LYS A 8 -7.09 13.68 35.27
C LYS A 8 -7.26 14.12 33.81
N LYS A 9 -8.43 14.67 33.48
CA LYS A 9 -8.78 15.11 32.12
C LYS A 9 -7.76 16.14 31.63
N ASN A 10 -7.02 15.78 30.58
CA ASN A 10 -6.15 16.72 29.89
C ASN A 10 -6.91 17.29 28.70
N LYS A 11 -7.22 18.59 28.78
CA LYS A 11 -7.93 19.33 27.72
C LYS A 11 -7.32 19.12 26.34
N PHE A 12 -6.00 19.05 26.23
CA PHE A 12 -5.33 18.86 24.94
C PHE A 12 -5.54 17.45 24.38
N ILE A 13 -5.54 16.43 25.24
CA ILE A 13 -5.75 15.03 24.84
C ILE A 13 -7.21 14.82 24.43
N GLU A 14 -8.16 15.37 25.19
CA GLU A 14 -9.58 15.27 24.86
C GLU A 14 -9.92 16.01 23.55
N GLN A 15 -9.37 17.20 23.34
CA GLN A 15 -9.54 17.93 22.08
C GLN A 15 -8.91 17.20 20.90
N TRP A 16 -7.72 16.63 21.08
CA TRP A 16 -7.06 15.85 20.04
C TRP A 16 -7.86 14.59 19.68
N ALA A 17 -8.35 13.85 20.69
CA ALA A 17 -9.21 12.68 20.48
C ALA A 17 -10.50 13.07 19.74
N ALA A 18 -11.20 14.10 20.21
CA ALA A 18 -12.43 14.60 19.58
C ALA A 18 -12.23 15.08 18.14
N TYR A 19 -11.07 15.67 17.83
CA TYR A 19 -10.73 16.09 16.46
C TYR A 19 -10.52 14.91 15.51
N ARG A 20 -9.91 13.81 15.99
CA ARG A 20 -9.73 12.59 15.18
C ARG A 20 -11.05 11.88 14.94
N GLU A 21 -11.87 11.74 15.97
CA GLU A 21 -13.18 11.10 15.88
C GLU A 21 -14.12 11.85 14.92
N ASN A 22 -14.03 13.19 14.87
CA ASN A 22 -14.84 14.02 13.97
C ASN A 22 -14.10 14.47 12.70
N SER A 23 -13.00 13.81 12.34
CA SER A 23 -12.16 14.22 11.21
C SER A 23 -12.91 14.21 9.87
N GLU A 24 -13.92 13.35 9.72
CA GLU A 24 -14.79 13.28 8.54
C GLU A 24 -15.66 14.53 8.40
N TYR A 25 -16.24 15.03 9.49
CA TYR A 25 -17.04 16.26 9.50
C TYR A 25 -16.20 17.52 9.25
N LEU A 26 -14.93 17.49 9.67
CA LEU A 26 -13.99 18.59 9.50
C LEU A 26 -13.28 18.54 8.13
N TYR A 27 -13.46 17.45 7.39
CA TYR A 27 -12.86 17.29 6.09
C TYR A 27 -13.53 18.20 5.05
N LYS A 28 -12.70 18.99 4.36
CA LYS A 28 -13.08 19.84 3.24
C LYS A 28 -12.35 19.38 1.99
N TRP A 29 -13.07 19.30 0.90
CA TRP A 29 -12.50 19.07 -0.42
C TRP A 29 -11.79 20.34 -0.88
N THR A 30 -10.46 20.33 -0.78
CA THR A 30 -9.61 21.39 -1.34
C THR A 30 -8.79 20.81 -2.49
N PRO A 31 -8.44 21.62 -3.51
CA PRO A 31 -7.63 21.13 -4.63
C PRO A 31 -6.34 20.44 -4.18
N LYS A 32 -5.68 20.96 -3.14
CA LYS A 32 -4.47 20.36 -2.56
C LYS A 32 -4.71 18.96 -2.00
N ARG A 33 -5.84 18.73 -1.32
CA ARG A 33 -6.20 17.42 -0.75
C ARG A 33 -6.60 16.42 -1.85
N VAL A 34 -7.33 16.88 -2.85
CA VAL A 34 -7.70 16.05 -4.03
C VAL A 34 -6.43 15.61 -4.77
N ILE A 35 -5.49 16.52 -5.02
CA ILE A 35 -4.21 16.18 -5.65
C ILE A 35 -3.45 15.16 -4.80
N GLY A 36 -3.39 15.35 -3.48
CA GLY A 36 -2.75 14.40 -2.57
C GLY A 36 -3.37 12.99 -2.66
N ILE A 37 -4.70 12.89 -2.61
CA ILE A 37 -5.42 11.62 -2.74
C ILE A 37 -5.17 11.00 -4.13
N GLY A 38 -5.23 11.80 -5.20
CA GLY A 38 -4.99 11.32 -6.56
C GLY A 38 -3.57 10.78 -6.77
N LEU A 39 -2.58 11.41 -6.14
CA LEU A 39 -1.20 10.92 -6.16
C LEU A 39 -1.06 9.58 -5.42
N LEU A 40 -1.62 9.49 -4.21
CA LEU A 40 -1.48 8.30 -3.36
C LEU A 40 -2.29 7.10 -3.86
N VAL A 41 -3.50 7.33 -4.37
CA VAL A 41 -4.43 6.26 -4.78
C VAL A 41 -4.29 5.92 -6.26
N GLY A 42 -3.97 6.90 -7.11
CA GLY A 42 -3.89 6.69 -8.56
C GLY A 42 -2.46 6.58 -9.05
N VAL A 43 -1.70 7.68 -8.92
CA VAL A 43 -0.39 7.81 -9.56
C VAL A 43 0.61 6.78 -9.02
N ILE A 44 0.83 6.73 -7.71
CA ILE A 44 1.83 5.84 -7.11
C ILE A 44 1.52 4.36 -7.44
N PRO A 45 0.30 3.84 -7.23
CA PRO A 45 0.00 2.43 -7.54
C PRO A 45 0.14 2.11 -9.03
N TYR A 46 -0.25 3.02 -9.92
CA TYR A 46 -0.13 2.82 -11.36
C TYR A 46 1.33 2.67 -11.81
N TYR A 47 2.21 3.58 -11.36
CA TYR A 47 3.63 3.50 -11.69
C TYR A 47 4.29 2.28 -11.06
N LEU A 48 3.92 1.93 -9.82
CA LEU A 48 4.44 0.74 -9.15
C LEU A 48 4.05 -0.54 -9.90
N TYR A 49 2.78 -0.67 -10.30
CA TYR A 49 2.31 -1.80 -11.10
C TYR A 49 3.11 -1.91 -12.41
N ARG A 50 3.20 -0.81 -13.17
CA ARG A 50 3.91 -0.81 -14.45
C ARG A 50 5.39 -1.17 -14.29
N TYR A 51 6.04 -0.65 -13.25
CA TYR A 51 7.43 -0.95 -12.95
C TYR A 51 7.64 -2.43 -12.64
N ILE A 52 6.79 -3.01 -11.77
CA ILE A 52 6.87 -4.43 -11.42
C ILE A 52 6.66 -5.29 -12.65
N VAL A 53 5.61 -5.04 -13.44
CA VAL A 53 5.33 -5.77 -14.68
C VAL A 53 6.53 -5.71 -15.63
N TYR A 54 7.06 -4.52 -15.89
CA TYR A 54 8.23 -4.35 -16.74
C TYR A 54 9.46 -5.11 -16.22
N SER A 55 9.72 -5.07 -14.91
CA SER A 55 10.85 -5.78 -14.31
C SER A 55 10.73 -7.30 -14.48
N VAL A 56 9.52 -7.84 -14.33
CA VAL A 56 9.25 -9.27 -14.47
C VAL A 56 9.39 -9.71 -15.92
N GLU A 57 8.81 -8.97 -16.87
CA GLU A 57 8.94 -9.26 -18.31
C GLU A 57 10.40 -9.26 -18.76
N ASN A 58 11.19 -8.28 -18.29
CA ASN A 58 12.60 -8.18 -18.66
C ASN A 58 13.47 -9.28 -18.03
N GLN A 59 13.13 -9.72 -16.81
CA GLN A 59 13.87 -10.78 -16.12
C GLN A 59 13.48 -12.19 -16.59
N TYR A 60 12.26 -12.36 -17.10
CA TYR A 60 11.67 -13.64 -17.49
C TYR A 60 10.95 -13.54 -18.85
N PRO A 61 11.68 -13.34 -19.97
CA PRO A 61 11.09 -13.01 -21.27
C PRO A 61 10.20 -14.12 -21.87
N ASN A 62 10.37 -15.37 -21.42
CA ASN A 62 9.56 -16.51 -21.86
C ASN A 62 8.26 -16.69 -21.06
N TYR A 63 7.98 -15.78 -20.12
CA TYR A 63 6.85 -15.91 -19.22
C TYR A 63 6.08 -14.60 -19.15
N GLY A 64 4.76 -14.65 -19.32
CA GLY A 64 3.93 -13.45 -19.22
C GLY A 64 3.91 -12.95 -17.78
N ALA A 65 4.16 -11.67 -17.54
CA ALA A 65 4.11 -11.08 -16.19
C ALA A 65 2.77 -11.29 -15.45
N ALA A 66 1.69 -11.55 -16.19
CA ALA A 66 0.39 -11.94 -15.64
C ALA A 66 0.41 -13.27 -14.86
N GLU A 67 1.31 -14.20 -15.20
CA GLU A 67 1.36 -15.54 -14.64
C GLU A 67 2.05 -15.58 -13.27
N TYR A 68 3.03 -14.69 -13.02
CA TYR A 68 3.77 -14.60 -11.76
C TYR A 68 3.29 -13.49 -10.81
N GLY A 69 2.84 -12.35 -11.35
CA GLY A 69 2.67 -11.13 -10.55
C GLY A 69 1.35 -11.00 -9.80
N LEU A 70 0.28 -11.68 -10.22
CA LEU A 70 -1.08 -11.48 -9.67
C LEU A 70 -1.71 -12.73 -9.04
N LEU A 71 -1.35 -13.93 -9.49
CA LEU A 71 -2.00 -15.19 -9.06
C LEU A 71 -1.16 -16.03 -8.09
N GLY A 72 -0.02 -15.50 -7.62
CA GLY A 72 0.86 -16.23 -6.70
C GLY A 72 1.43 -17.52 -7.32
N GLY A 73 1.56 -17.56 -8.66
CA GLY A 73 2.25 -18.65 -9.35
C GLY A 73 3.65 -18.81 -8.75
N SER A 74 3.97 -20.02 -8.32
CA SER A 74 5.30 -20.30 -7.75
C SER A 74 6.36 -19.90 -8.78
N PRO A 75 7.41 -19.14 -8.39
CA PRO A 75 8.48 -18.82 -9.31
C PRO A 75 9.06 -20.11 -9.90
N PRO A 76 9.51 -20.10 -11.17
CA PRO A 76 10.04 -21.30 -11.80
C PRO A 76 11.22 -21.76 -10.96
N LYS A 77 11.27 -23.07 -10.66
CA LYS A 77 12.43 -23.63 -9.98
C LYS A 77 13.65 -23.37 -10.86
N TYR A 78 14.63 -22.65 -10.34
CA TYR A 78 15.94 -22.56 -10.98
C TYR A 78 16.41 -24.00 -11.20
N SER A 79 16.38 -24.49 -12.43
CA SER A 79 17.24 -25.61 -12.80
C SER A 79 18.65 -25.04 -12.68
N SER A 80 19.38 -25.47 -11.66
CA SER A 80 20.80 -25.19 -11.50
C SER A 80 21.47 -25.30 -12.87
N GLN A 81 22.03 -24.20 -13.38
CA GLN A 81 22.79 -24.20 -14.63
C GLN A 81 24.14 -24.93 -14.47
N GLU A 82 24.15 -26.12 -13.87
CA GLU A 82 25.36 -26.91 -13.61
C GLU A 82 25.44 -28.22 -14.41
N ASP A 83 24.41 -28.59 -15.20
CA ASP A 83 24.40 -29.88 -15.89
C ASP A 83 24.79 -29.85 -17.39
N GLU A 84 25.31 -28.74 -17.92
CA GLU A 84 25.70 -28.64 -19.36
C GLU A 84 27.21 -28.52 -19.63
N ASN A 85 28.07 -28.79 -18.64
CA ASN A 85 29.50 -29.05 -18.90
C ASN A 85 29.92 -30.39 -18.29
N LYS A 86 29.46 -31.49 -18.87
CA LYS A 86 30.04 -32.82 -18.64
C LYS A 86 30.08 -33.65 -19.91
#